data_AF-A0A7V9ARZ9-F1
#
_entry.id   AF-A0A7V9ARZ9-F1
#
_cell.length_a   1.000
_cell.length_b   1.000
_cell.length_c   1.000
_cell.angle_alpha   90.00
_cell.angle_beta   90.00
_cell.angle_gamma   90.00
#
_symmetry.space_group_name_H-M   'P 1'
#
loop_
_entity.id
_entity.type
_entity.pdbx_description
1 polymer ?
#
loop_
_entity_poly.entity_id
_entity_poly.type
_entity_poly.pdbx_seq_one_letter_code
_entity_poly.pdbx_strand_id
1 'polypeptide(L)'
;MDRLQNAWRELNERYFHGRLRPISIVWSRRLTASVGMFVSHVGPRAPWISPRVQGGERRLIRLSIPLLQDQPHQEIVGTLAHEMIHQWQYDILKRHPNHGPEFHRMMAIMNRDGLGITIRHSLDKAVHALTKYTWRCTECGRDYHRQRNTIRPGRHRCGECLGKLRELPRASVDTDTTGLTGLVPTTMSQTLVSRVGVSTPFMQMTLPFVSH
;
A
#
# COMPACT_ATOMS: atom_id res chain seq x y z
N MET A 1 -9.70 -9.96 -17.41
CA MET A 1 -9.58 -8.52 -17.04
C MET A 1 -10.87 -7.98 -16.42
N ASP A 2 -11.95 -8.74 -16.57
CA ASP A 2 -13.31 -8.26 -16.69
C ASP A 2 -13.93 -8.01 -15.33
N ARG A 3 -13.56 -8.81 -14.31
CA ARG A 3 -13.98 -8.61 -12.91
C ARG A 3 -13.65 -7.20 -12.39
N LEU A 4 -12.46 -6.66 -12.68
CA LEU A 4 -12.09 -5.31 -12.25
C LEU A 4 -12.84 -4.22 -13.01
N GLN A 5 -13.10 -4.42 -14.30
CA GLN A 5 -13.90 -3.49 -15.08
C GLN A 5 -15.39 -3.54 -14.68
N ASN A 6 -15.89 -4.70 -14.24
CA ASN A 6 -17.24 -4.85 -13.67
C ASN A 6 -17.34 -4.11 -12.34
N ALA A 7 -16.41 -4.38 -11.40
CA ALA A 7 -16.32 -3.66 -10.13
C ALA A 7 -16.21 -2.14 -10.34
N TRP A 8 -15.40 -1.67 -11.30
CA TRP A 8 -15.33 -0.24 -11.63
C TRP A 8 -16.68 0.32 -12.10
N ARG A 9 -17.44 -0.41 -12.94
CA ARG A 9 -18.77 0.04 -13.38
C ARG A 9 -19.77 0.08 -12.22
N GLU A 10 -19.82 -0.97 -11.40
CA GLU A 10 -20.69 -1.04 -10.21
C GLU A 10 -20.39 0.10 -9.22
N LEU A 11 -19.11 0.38 -8.96
CA LEU A 11 -18.66 1.50 -8.14
C LEU A 11 -18.97 2.87 -8.78
N ASN A 12 -18.85 2.99 -10.12
CA ASN A 12 -19.18 4.21 -10.86
C ASN A 12 -20.66 4.57 -10.72
N GLU A 13 -21.56 3.61 -10.93
CA GLU A 13 -23.00 3.83 -10.72
C GLU A 13 -23.31 4.17 -9.26
N ARG A 14 -22.82 3.37 -8.30
CA ARG A 14 -23.17 3.50 -6.88
C ARG A 14 -22.70 4.80 -6.23
N TYR A 15 -21.46 5.24 -6.48
CA TYR A 15 -20.84 6.36 -5.74
C TYR A 15 -20.58 7.61 -6.58
N PHE A 16 -20.61 7.47 -7.90
CA PHE A 16 -20.28 8.55 -8.83
C PHE A 16 -21.40 8.83 -9.85
N HIS A 17 -22.56 8.19 -9.69
CA HIS A 17 -23.76 8.33 -10.51
C HIS A 17 -23.53 8.07 -12.02
N GLY A 18 -22.65 7.11 -12.33
CA GLY A 18 -22.27 6.78 -13.71
C GLY A 18 -21.37 7.83 -14.39
N ARG A 19 -21.03 8.93 -13.71
CA ARG A 19 -20.40 10.12 -14.32
C ARG A 19 -18.90 9.99 -14.58
N LEU A 20 -18.22 8.98 -14.03
CA LEU A 20 -16.83 8.73 -14.39
C LEU A 20 -16.76 8.17 -15.81
N ARG A 21 -15.82 8.69 -16.59
CA ARG A 21 -15.65 8.24 -17.98
C ARG A 21 -14.92 6.90 -18.00
N PRO A 22 -15.28 5.96 -18.89
CA PRO A 22 -14.60 4.68 -19.02
C PRO A 22 -13.08 4.83 -19.07
N ILE A 23 -12.37 3.96 -18.37
CA ILE A 23 -10.93 4.06 -18.17
C ILE A 23 -10.26 2.69 -18.25
N SER A 24 -9.04 2.65 -18.79
CA SER A 24 -8.25 1.42 -18.80
C SER A 24 -7.69 1.13 -17.42
N ILE A 25 -8.04 -0.03 -16.84
CA ILE A 25 -7.43 -0.55 -15.62
C ILE A 25 -6.35 -1.53 -16.05
N VAL A 26 -5.10 -1.33 -15.62
CA VAL A 26 -3.95 -2.14 -16.06
C VAL A 26 -3.09 -2.60 -14.90
N TRP A 27 -2.66 -3.87 -14.96
CA TRP A 27 -1.72 -4.44 -14.01
C TRP A 27 -0.27 -4.08 -14.38
N SER A 28 0.54 -3.70 -13.38
CA SER A 28 1.90 -3.22 -13.56
C SER A 28 2.91 -4.00 -12.73
N ARG A 29 3.86 -4.65 -13.40
CA ARG A 29 5.05 -5.28 -12.78
C ARG A 29 6.09 -4.26 -12.30
N ARG A 30 5.93 -2.97 -12.65
CA ARG A 30 6.93 -1.90 -12.42
C ARG A 30 6.45 -0.83 -11.43
N LEU A 31 5.19 -0.86 -11.03
CA LEU A 31 4.64 -0.01 -9.97
C LEU A 31 4.91 -0.69 -8.64
N THR A 32 5.84 -0.13 -7.86
CA THR A 32 6.33 -0.75 -6.62
C THR A 32 6.37 0.24 -5.44
N ALA A 33 6.13 1.53 -5.68
CA ALA A 33 6.08 2.57 -4.66
C ALA A 33 4.68 2.79 -4.06
N SER A 34 3.64 2.23 -4.68
CA SER A 34 2.23 2.29 -4.25
C SER A 34 1.47 1.10 -4.84
N VAL A 35 0.35 0.70 -4.24
CA VAL A 35 -0.53 -0.35 -4.80
C VAL A 35 -1.34 0.12 -6.01
N GLY A 36 -1.76 1.38 -6.00
CA GLY A 36 -2.54 2.01 -7.06
C GLY A 36 -1.84 3.25 -7.63
N MET A 37 -2.29 3.69 -8.81
CA MET A 37 -1.95 4.99 -9.38
C MET A 37 -2.96 5.36 -10.49
N PHE A 38 -3.77 6.39 -10.26
CA PHE A 38 -4.47 7.12 -11.31
C PHE A 38 -3.48 7.96 -12.12
N VAL A 39 -3.46 7.75 -13.44
CA VAL A 39 -2.51 8.38 -14.36
C VAL A 39 -3.26 9.33 -15.28
N SER A 40 -2.77 10.56 -15.39
CA SER A 40 -3.11 11.49 -16.47
C SER A 40 -1.84 12.16 -16.97
N HIS A 41 -1.68 12.28 -18.30
CA HIS A 41 -0.55 12.99 -18.92
C HIS A 41 -0.82 14.49 -19.13
N VAL A 42 -1.99 14.98 -18.71
CA VAL A 42 -2.44 16.37 -18.92
C VAL A 42 -3.21 16.87 -17.69
N GLY A 43 -3.25 18.19 -17.49
CA GLY A 43 -3.99 18.81 -16.39
C GLY A 43 -5.52 18.80 -16.60
N PRO A 44 -6.32 18.80 -15.52
CA PRO A 44 -7.79 18.64 -15.59
C PRO A 44 -8.53 19.81 -16.25
N ARG A 45 -7.85 20.94 -16.50
CA ARG A 45 -8.37 22.15 -17.15
C ARG A 45 -7.58 22.60 -18.38
N ALA A 46 -6.66 21.78 -18.90
CA ALA A 46 -5.79 22.26 -20.00
C ALA A 46 -6.62 22.44 -21.30
N PRO A 47 -6.59 23.62 -21.94
CA PRO A 47 -7.51 23.96 -23.03
C PRO A 47 -7.08 23.41 -24.41
N TRP A 48 -5.80 23.10 -24.59
CA TRP A 48 -5.21 22.67 -25.87
C TRP A 48 -5.25 21.15 -26.12
N ILE A 49 -6.11 20.43 -25.39
CA ILE A 49 -6.19 18.96 -25.46
C ILE A 49 -7.13 18.55 -26.62
N SER A 50 -6.70 17.63 -27.49
CA SER A 50 -7.57 17.08 -28.53
C SER A 50 -8.79 16.34 -27.93
N PRO A 51 -9.95 16.30 -28.63
CA PRO A 51 -11.16 15.65 -28.10
C PRO A 51 -10.96 14.20 -27.65
N ARG A 52 -10.05 13.42 -28.27
CA ARG A 52 -9.72 12.04 -27.85
C ARG A 52 -9.01 11.98 -26.50
N VAL A 53 -8.00 12.83 -26.31
CA VAL A 53 -7.25 12.91 -25.06
C VAL A 53 -8.12 13.52 -23.96
N GLN A 54 -8.98 14.48 -24.31
CA GLN A 54 -10.01 15.00 -23.41
C GLN A 54 -11.00 13.90 -23.03
N GLY A 55 -11.40 13.04 -23.98
CA GLY A 55 -12.22 11.84 -23.80
C GLY A 55 -11.59 10.73 -22.94
N GLY A 56 -10.26 10.78 -22.72
CA GLY A 56 -9.58 9.97 -21.71
C GLY A 56 -8.49 9.03 -22.22
N GLU A 57 -8.16 9.05 -23.52
CA GLU A 57 -7.20 8.15 -24.17
C GLU A 57 -5.79 8.12 -23.53
N ARG A 58 -5.40 9.15 -22.77
CA ARG A 58 -4.13 9.22 -22.01
C ARG A 58 -4.29 9.02 -20.50
N ARG A 59 -5.37 8.37 -20.07
CA ARG A 59 -5.68 8.13 -18.67
C ARG A 59 -5.95 6.67 -18.40
N LEU A 60 -5.46 6.20 -17.26
CA LEU A 60 -5.57 4.81 -16.84
C LEU A 60 -5.40 4.70 -15.33
N ILE A 61 -5.89 3.61 -14.76
CA ILE A 61 -5.60 3.20 -13.38
C ILE A 61 -4.56 2.08 -13.46
N ARG A 62 -3.40 2.24 -12.79
CA ARG A 62 -2.40 1.18 -12.65
C ARG A 62 -2.57 0.51 -11.29
N LEU A 63 -2.61 -0.82 -11.29
CA LEU A 63 -2.54 -1.64 -10.07
C LEU A 63 -1.19 -2.37 -10.01
N SER A 64 -0.59 -2.45 -8.82
CA SER A 64 0.72 -3.05 -8.59
C SER A 64 0.61 -4.56 -8.50
N ILE A 65 1.22 -5.29 -9.46
CA ILE A 65 1.39 -6.74 -9.31
C ILE A 65 2.21 -7.05 -8.05
N PRO A 66 3.41 -6.46 -7.83
CA PRO A 66 4.26 -6.83 -6.69
C PRO A 66 3.70 -6.54 -5.29
N LEU A 67 2.62 -5.76 -5.16
CA LEU A 67 2.01 -5.39 -3.88
C LEU A 67 0.57 -5.91 -3.69
N LEU A 68 -0.14 -6.27 -4.77
CA LEU A 68 -1.54 -6.72 -4.71
C LEU A 68 -1.79 -8.16 -5.18
N GLN A 69 -0.84 -8.81 -5.88
CA GLN A 69 -1.11 -10.12 -6.50
C GLN A 69 -1.55 -11.20 -5.49
N ASP A 70 -1.05 -11.13 -4.26
CA ASP A 70 -1.29 -12.06 -3.15
C ASP A 70 -2.25 -11.47 -2.09
N GLN A 71 -2.87 -10.31 -2.36
CA GLN A 71 -3.78 -9.65 -1.43
C GLN A 71 -5.23 -10.11 -1.62
N PRO A 72 -6.08 -10.05 -0.57
CA PRO A 72 -7.50 -10.35 -0.67
C PRO A 72 -8.20 -9.49 -1.73
N HIS A 73 -9.23 -10.03 -2.37
CA HIS A 73 -10.02 -9.30 -3.38
C HIS A 73 -10.55 -7.95 -2.87
N GLN A 74 -10.90 -7.86 -1.58
CA GLN A 74 -11.35 -6.62 -0.93
C GLN A 74 -10.28 -5.53 -0.95
N GLU A 75 -8.99 -5.83 -0.73
CA GLU A 75 -7.88 -4.86 -0.81
C GLU A 75 -7.68 -4.36 -2.24
N ILE A 76 -7.83 -5.25 -3.24
CA ILE A 76 -7.73 -4.89 -4.65
C ILE A 76 -8.89 -3.95 -5.05
N VAL A 77 -10.11 -4.22 -4.59
CA VAL A 77 -11.29 -3.36 -4.80
C VAL A 77 -11.17 -2.05 -4.02
N GLY A 78 -10.67 -2.06 -2.79
CA GLY A 78 -10.41 -0.85 -1.99
C GLY A 78 -9.36 0.06 -2.64
N THR A 79 -8.28 -0.53 -3.20
CA THR A 79 -7.31 0.20 -4.01
C THR A 79 -7.93 0.76 -5.30
N LEU A 80 -8.73 -0.04 -6.01
CA LEU A 80 -9.44 0.45 -7.20
C LEU A 80 -10.35 1.65 -6.87
N ALA A 81 -11.10 1.55 -5.77
CA ALA A 81 -11.96 2.62 -5.27
C ALA A 81 -11.17 3.88 -4.88
N HIS A 82 -10.00 3.74 -4.24
CA HIS A 82 -9.06 4.85 -3.98
C HIS A 82 -8.73 5.62 -5.28
N GLU A 83 -8.31 4.89 -6.32
CA GLU A 83 -7.96 5.49 -7.60
C GLU A 83 -9.17 6.06 -8.38
N MET A 84 -10.37 5.52 -8.15
CA MET A 84 -11.62 6.09 -8.65
C MET A 84 -11.98 7.43 -7.98
N ILE A 85 -11.67 7.62 -6.69
CA ILE A 85 -11.82 8.93 -6.04
C ILE A 85 -10.87 9.96 -6.69
N HIS A 86 -9.64 9.58 -7.00
CA HIS A 86 -8.71 10.42 -7.76
C HIS A 86 -9.20 10.71 -9.18
N GLN A 87 -9.77 9.71 -9.86
CA GLN A 87 -10.45 9.93 -11.15
C GLN A 87 -11.60 10.93 -10.99
N TRP A 88 -12.44 10.81 -9.98
CA TRP A 88 -13.56 11.71 -9.71
C TRP A 88 -13.13 13.16 -9.45
N GLN A 89 -12.07 13.38 -8.67
CA GLN A 89 -11.46 14.70 -8.48
C GLN A 89 -11.03 15.33 -9.81
N TYR A 90 -10.46 14.52 -10.70
CA TYR A 90 -10.02 14.95 -12.03
C TYR A 90 -11.20 15.19 -13.00
N ASP A 91 -12.12 14.22 -13.11
CA ASP A 91 -13.21 14.23 -14.08
C ASP A 91 -14.33 15.19 -13.72
N ILE A 92 -14.72 15.26 -12.44
CA ILE A 92 -15.90 15.98 -11.99
C ILE A 92 -15.53 17.31 -11.32
N LEU A 93 -14.62 17.29 -10.33
CA LEU A 93 -14.20 18.53 -9.65
C LEU A 93 -13.23 19.39 -10.48
N LYS A 94 -12.66 18.83 -11.55
CA LYS A 94 -11.59 19.43 -12.37
C LYS A 94 -10.36 19.85 -11.56
N ARG A 95 -10.07 19.15 -10.45
CA ARG A 95 -8.94 19.42 -9.55
C ARG A 95 -7.80 18.43 -9.79
N HIS A 96 -6.58 18.83 -9.46
CA HIS A 96 -5.46 17.89 -9.40
C HIS A 96 -5.72 16.89 -8.26
N PRO A 97 -5.61 15.56 -8.49
CA PRO A 97 -5.87 14.57 -7.46
C PRO A 97 -4.97 14.73 -6.22
N ASN A 98 -5.57 14.59 -5.04
CA ASN A 98 -4.89 14.69 -3.74
C ASN A 98 -5.78 14.12 -2.63
N HIS A 99 -5.22 13.83 -1.45
CA HIS A 99 -5.95 13.34 -0.28
C HIS A 99 -6.55 14.45 0.59
N GLY A 100 -7.04 15.55 -0.01
CA GLY A 100 -7.69 16.65 0.71
C GLY A 100 -9.14 16.36 1.15
N PRO A 101 -9.87 17.35 1.68
CA PRO A 101 -11.20 17.16 2.28
C PRO A 101 -12.21 16.43 1.39
N GLU A 102 -12.23 16.72 0.08
CA GLU A 102 -13.11 16.06 -0.88
C GLU A 102 -12.80 14.57 -1.06
N PHE A 103 -11.52 14.18 -0.96
CA PHE A 103 -11.12 12.77 -0.98
C PHE A 103 -11.63 12.08 0.29
N HIS A 104 -11.33 12.65 1.46
CA HIS A 104 -11.76 12.11 2.75
C HIS A 104 -13.29 11.96 2.83
N ARG A 105 -14.04 12.94 2.33
CA ARG A 105 -15.51 12.91 2.29
C ARG A 105 -16.03 11.75 1.43
N MET A 106 -15.50 11.57 0.22
CA MET A 106 -15.91 10.47 -0.66
C MET A 106 -15.48 9.10 -0.09
N MET A 107 -14.25 9.01 0.42
CA MET A 107 -13.72 7.82 1.08
C MET A 107 -14.60 7.40 2.29
N ALA A 108 -15.04 8.35 3.11
CA ALA A 108 -15.91 8.08 4.26
C ALA A 108 -17.30 7.55 3.85
N ILE A 109 -17.86 8.05 2.73
CA ILE A 109 -19.11 7.53 2.16
C ILE A 109 -18.91 6.07 1.70
N MET A 110 -17.88 5.82 0.91
CA MET A 110 -17.57 4.49 0.37
C MET A 110 -17.18 3.47 1.46
N ASN A 111 -16.56 3.92 2.55
CA ASN A 111 -16.17 3.07 3.67
C ASN A 111 -17.32 2.71 4.62
N ARG A 112 -18.37 3.55 4.71
CA ARG A 112 -19.60 3.20 5.43
C ARG A 112 -20.25 1.94 4.85
N ASP A 113 -20.07 1.74 3.55
CA ASP A 113 -20.56 0.59 2.79
C ASP A 113 -19.55 -0.58 2.76
N GLY A 114 -18.48 -0.53 3.56
CA GLY A 114 -17.58 -1.66 3.81
C GLY A 114 -16.34 -1.77 2.90
N LEU A 115 -16.07 -0.80 2.01
CA LEU A 115 -14.96 -0.93 1.05
C LEU A 115 -13.55 -0.85 1.66
N GLY A 116 -13.38 -0.41 2.91
CA GLY A 116 -12.09 -0.44 3.60
C GLY A 116 -10.98 0.42 2.98
N ILE A 117 -11.33 1.44 2.20
CA ILE A 117 -10.38 2.32 1.50
C ILE A 117 -9.49 3.05 2.52
N THR A 118 -8.18 3.04 2.30
CA THR A 118 -7.20 3.74 3.14
C THR A 118 -6.36 4.70 2.30
N ILE A 119 -5.88 5.78 2.91
CA ILE A 119 -4.92 6.72 2.27
C ILE A 119 -3.51 6.15 2.35
N ARG A 120 -3.12 5.74 3.56
CA ARG A 120 -1.99 4.84 3.79
C ARG A 120 -2.54 3.44 3.88
N HIS A 121 -2.53 2.70 2.77
CA HIS A 121 -2.49 1.24 2.87
C HIS A 121 -1.27 0.89 3.73
N SER A 122 -1.37 -0.11 4.60
CA SER A 122 -0.32 -0.56 5.54
C SER A 122 0.82 -1.31 4.85
N LEU A 123 1.18 -0.84 3.67
CA LEU A 123 2.18 -1.37 2.75
C LEU A 123 3.61 -1.10 3.18
N ASP A 124 3.84 -0.34 4.26
CA ASP A 124 5.18 -0.03 4.73
C ASP A 124 6.02 -1.31 4.79
N LYS A 125 5.49 -2.40 5.38
CA LYS A 125 6.15 -3.73 5.38
C LYS A 125 6.45 -4.28 3.98
N ALA A 126 5.50 -4.23 3.04
CA ALA A 126 5.67 -4.76 1.68
C ALA A 126 6.62 -3.90 0.81
N VAL A 127 6.51 -2.58 0.90
CA VAL A 127 7.38 -1.60 0.23
C VAL A 127 8.80 -1.65 0.82
N HIS A 128 8.95 -1.84 2.14
CA HIS A 128 10.23 -2.13 2.78
C HIS A 128 10.78 -3.50 2.34
N ALA A 129 9.97 -4.55 2.24
CA ALA A 129 10.44 -5.85 1.72
C ALA A 129 10.94 -5.78 0.26
N LEU A 130 10.39 -4.86 -0.55
CA LEU A 130 10.89 -4.56 -1.90
C LEU A 130 12.13 -3.65 -1.91
N THR A 131 12.57 -3.10 -0.77
CA THR A 131 13.75 -2.24 -0.68
C THR A 131 15.02 -3.05 -0.96
N LYS A 132 15.86 -2.54 -1.86
CA LYS A 132 17.13 -3.17 -2.26
C LYS A 132 18.35 -2.33 -1.91
N TYR A 133 18.14 -1.02 -1.73
CA TYR A 133 19.17 -0.02 -1.50
C TYR A 133 18.72 0.90 -0.36
N THR A 134 19.54 1.03 0.68
CA THR A 134 19.31 2.00 1.76
C THR A 134 20.45 3.01 1.73
N TRP A 135 20.11 4.29 1.69
CA TRP A 135 21.08 5.38 1.68
C TRP A 135 20.98 6.18 2.98
N ARG A 136 22.07 6.35 3.71
CA ARG A 136 22.12 7.12 4.96
C ARG A 136 22.81 8.46 4.73
N CYS A 137 22.26 9.53 5.30
CA CYS A 137 22.97 10.80 5.40
C CYS A 137 24.13 10.70 6.40
N THR A 138 25.32 11.15 6.01
CA THR A 138 26.53 11.10 6.86
C THR A 138 26.55 12.14 7.99
N GLU A 139 25.60 13.08 7.99
CA GLU A 139 25.53 14.18 8.97
C GLU A 139 24.34 14.01 9.91
N CYS A 140 23.11 14.01 9.40
CA CYS A 140 21.90 13.88 10.23
C CYS A 140 21.41 12.43 10.44
N GLY A 141 22.11 11.43 9.88
CA GLY A 141 21.76 10.00 10.05
C GLY A 141 20.48 9.53 9.35
N ARG A 142 19.70 10.41 8.68
CA ARG A 142 18.44 10.04 8.01
C ARG A 142 18.66 8.99 6.91
N ASP A 143 17.80 7.98 6.92
CA ASP A 143 17.75 6.93 5.89
C ASP A 143 16.77 7.22 4.75
N TYR A 144 17.15 6.75 3.57
CA TYR A 144 16.39 6.81 2.32
C TYR A 144 16.34 5.42 1.69
N HIS A 145 15.25 4.69 1.95
CA HIS A 145 15.00 3.38 1.37
C HIS A 145 14.57 3.48 -0.10
N ARG A 146 15.18 2.68 -0.97
CA ARG A 146 14.95 2.69 -2.42
C ARG A 146 14.93 1.25 -2.99
N GLN A 147 14.05 1.02 -3.95
CA GLN A 147 13.87 -0.28 -4.61
C GLN A 147 14.75 -0.42 -5.87
N ARG A 148 15.31 0.70 -6.35
CA ARG A 148 16.25 0.81 -7.48
C ARG A 148 17.38 1.75 -7.07
N ASN A 149 18.58 1.56 -7.61
CA ASN A 149 19.71 2.45 -7.32
C ASN A 149 19.57 3.77 -8.09
N THR A 150 18.79 4.71 -7.53
CA THR A 150 18.49 6.02 -8.14
C THR A 150 19.24 7.18 -7.50
N ILE A 151 19.70 7.02 -6.25
CA ILE A 151 20.48 8.04 -5.56
C ILE A 151 21.91 7.98 -6.07
N ARG A 152 22.38 9.10 -6.62
CA ARG A 152 23.79 9.30 -7.04
C ARG A 152 24.44 10.32 -6.12
N PRO A 153 25.43 9.96 -5.27
CA PRO A 153 26.02 10.86 -4.27
C PRO A 153 26.60 12.16 -4.82
N GLY A 154 27.17 12.15 -6.03
CA GLY A 154 27.67 13.37 -6.68
C GLY A 154 26.58 14.34 -7.18
N ARG A 155 25.30 13.95 -7.14
CA ARG A 155 24.16 14.77 -7.62
C ARG A 155 23.05 14.96 -6.58
N HIS A 156 22.96 14.11 -5.58
CA HIS A 156 21.87 14.10 -4.60
C HIS A 156 22.42 14.28 -3.19
N ARG A 157 21.70 15.07 -2.40
CA ARG A 157 22.02 15.43 -1.03
C ARG A 157 20.86 15.07 -0.11
N CYS A 158 21.10 15.07 1.20
CA CYS A 158 20.03 14.96 2.17
C CYS A 158 19.02 16.10 1.99
N GLY A 159 17.73 15.77 1.94
CA GLY A 159 16.64 16.74 1.81
C GLY A 159 16.37 17.59 3.06
N GLU A 160 17.06 17.31 4.18
CA GLU A 160 16.93 18.08 5.44
C GLU A 160 18.16 18.96 5.69
N CYS A 161 19.36 18.36 5.73
CA CYS A 161 20.60 19.08 6.07
C CYS A 161 21.54 19.35 4.88
N LEU A 162 21.15 18.99 3.65
CA LEU A 162 21.99 19.07 2.43
C LEU A 162 23.29 18.25 2.46
N GLY A 163 23.46 17.41 3.47
CA GLY A 163 24.61 16.56 3.67
C GLY A 163 24.81 15.45 2.66
N LYS A 164 26.00 14.85 2.66
CA LYS A 164 26.34 13.72 1.76
C LYS A 164 25.52 12.46 2.10
N LEU A 165 25.27 11.64 1.08
CA LEU A 165 24.56 10.36 1.18
C LEU A 165 25.52 9.19 0.87
N ARG A 166 25.49 8.14 1.67
CA ARG A 166 26.26 6.90 1.51
C ARG A 166 25.33 5.68 1.45
N GLU A 167 25.59 4.76 0.52
CA GLU A 167 24.86 3.49 0.46
C GLU A 167 25.25 2.62 1.66
N LEU A 168 24.28 2.04 2.35
CA LEU A 168 24.53 1.03 3.37
C LEU A 168 24.64 -0.35 2.72
N PRO A 169 25.52 -1.25 3.21
CA PRO A 169 25.54 -2.64 2.78
C PRO A 169 24.15 -3.25 2.90
N ARG A 170 23.77 -4.06 1.91
CA ARG A 170 22.58 -4.89 2.01
C ARG A 170 22.86 -5.98 3.03
N ALA A 171 22.00 -6.11 4.05
CA ALA A 171 22.13 -7.18 5.03
C ALA A 171 22.19 -8.53 4.30
N SER A 172 23.24 -9.31 4.54
CA SER A 172 23.27 -10.71 4.18
C SER A 172 22.19 -11.41 4.99
N VAL A 173 21.39 -12.25 4.32
CA VAL A 173 20.61 -13.25 5.02
C VAL A 173 21.59 -14.38 5.25
N ASP A 174 22.24 -14.37 6.42
CA ASP A 174 23.20 -15.41 6.78
C ASP A 174 22.43 -16.74 6.88
N THR A 175 22.71 -17.63 5.93
CA THR A 175 22.03 -18.92 5.82
C THR A 175 22.71 -19.87 6.80
N ASP A 176 22.28 -19.84 8.05
CA ASP A 176 22.84 -20.64 9.13
C ASP A 176 22.42 -22.11 8.99
N THR A 177 23.02 -22.80 8.02
CA THR A 177 22.96 -24.26 7.86
C THR A 177 24.09 -24.87 8.67
N THR A 178 23.98 -24.77 10.00
CA THR A 178 24.90 -25.46 10.91
C THR A 178 24.63 -26.96 10.83
N GLY A 179 25.49 -27.70 10.14
CA GLY A 179 25.36 -29.15 10.04
C GLY A 179 25.61 -29.82 11.40
N LEU A 180 24.60 -30.50 11.93
CA LEU A 180 24.74 -31.41 13.06
C LEU A 180 24.60 -32.86 12.58
N THR A 181 25.72 -33.43 12.15
CA THR A 181 25.88 -34.90 12.08
C THR A 181 25.79 -35.48 13.48
N GLY A 182 24.97 -36.52 13.64
CA GLY A 182 24.46 -36.91 14.96
C GLY A 182 25.37 -37.73 15.85
N LEU A 183 24.93 -37.87 17.11
CA LEU A 183 25.26 -38.95 18.03
C LEU A 183 24.01 -39.27 18.86
N VAL A 184 23.75 -40.56 19.08
CA VAL A 184 22.58 -41.14 19.76
C VAL A 184 23.06 -42.46 20.39
N PRO A 185 22.49 -42.99 21.49
CA PRO A 185 21.95 -42.37 22.71
C PRO A 185 22.62 -42.96 23.99
N THR A 186 22.32 -42.43 25.20
CA THR A 186 22.27 -43.32 26.38
C THR A 186 21.29 -42.88 27.47
N THR A 187 20.65 -43.88 28.08
CA THR A 187 20.01 -43.93 29.41
C THR A 187 18.74 -43.11 29.66
N MET A 188 17.64 -43.86 29.78
CA MET A 188 16.47 -43.49 30.56
C MET A 188 16.83 -43.35 32.05
N SER A 189 16.18 -42.44 32.77
CA SER A 189 15.79 -42.69 34.15
C SER A 189 14.44 -42.05 34.44
N GLN A 190 13.64 -42.71 35.26
CA GLN A 190 12.23 -42.39 35.49
C GLN A 190 12.06 -41.59 36.77
N THR A 191 11.13 -40.63 36.78
CA THR A 191 10.29 -40.41 37.97
C THR A 191 8.91 -39.88 37.58
N LEU A 192 7.87 -40.60 38.01
CA LEU A 192 6.51 -40.07 38.08
C LEU A 192 6.45 -38.98 39.17
N VAL A 193 5.46 -38.07 39.08
CA VAL A 193 4.28 -38.03 39.99
C VAL A 193 3.19 -37.10 39.39
N SER A 194 1.97 -37.63 39.33
CA SER A 194 0.61 -37.03 39.37
C SER A 194 0.41 -35.51 39.23
N ARG A 195 -0.52 -35.01 38.37
CA ARG A 195 -1.98 -34.77 38.65
C ARG A 195 -2.19 -34.03 40.00
N VAL A 196 -2.89 -32.89 40.14
CA VAL A 196 -4.19 -32.36 39.63
C VAL A 196 -4.13 -30.80 39.69
N GLY A 197 -4.90 -29.95 38.98
CA GLY A 197 -5.93 -30.11 37.93
C GLY A 197 -7.20 -29.24 38.15
N VAL A 198 -7.76 -28.66 37.07
CA VAL A 198 -9.06 -27.92 36.95
C VAL A 198 -9.22 -26.60 37.74
N SER A 199 -9.43 -25.47 37.03
CA SER A 199 -10.66 -24.64 37.13
C SER A 199 -10.56 -23.28 36.40
N THR A 200 -11.56 -22.99 35.56
CA THR A 200 -12.00 -21.64 35.17
C THR A 200 -13.01 -21.11 36.19
N PRO A 201 -13.10 -19.79 36.44
CA PRO A 201 -14.08 -18.95 35.71
C PRO A 201 -13.50 -17.58 35.30
N PHE A 202 -13.92 -16.96 34.19
CA PHE A 202 -15.17 -16.20 34.01
C PHE A 202 -15.38 -15.06 35.03
N MET A 203 -15.14 -13.82 34.61
CA MET A 203 -15.78 -12.65 35.22
C MET A 203 -16.02 -11.54 34.17
N GLN A 204 -17.06 -10.75 34.40
CA GLN A 204 -17.76 -9.91 33.43
C GLN A 204 -17.76 -8.45 33.89
N MET A 205 -17.84 -7.50 32.94
CA MET A 205 -18.17 -6.06 33.18
C MET A 205 -17.06 -5.29 33.95
N THR A 206 -16.89 -3.97 33.83
CA THR A 206 -17.84 -2.87 33.55
C THR A 206 -17.26 -1.77 32.64
N LEU A 207 -18.15 -1.02 31.99
CA LEU A 207 -17.89 0.31 31.42
C LEU A 207 -17.85 1.37 32.54
N PRO A 208 -17.31 2.58 32.25
CA PRO A 208 -18.01 3.77 32.72
C PRO A 208 -18.24 4.88 31.67
N PHE A 209 -19.31 5.61 31.97
CA PHE A 209 -19.77 6.90 31.42
C PHE A 209 -19.31 8.00 32.42
N VAL A 210 -19.18 9.30 32.11
CA VAL A 210 -19.70 10.15 31.03
C VAL A 210 -18.68 11.26 30.66
N SER A 211 -19.02 12.04 29.62
CA SER A 211 -18.70 13.46 29.33
C SER A 211 -17.82 14.31 30.27
N HIS A 212 -16.97 15.14 29.64
CA HIS A 212 -17.33 16.56 29.43
C HIS A 212 -16.88 17.03 28.04
#